data_AF-A0A662W038-F1
#
_entry.id   AF-A0A662W038-F1
#
_cell.length_a   1.000
_cell.length_b   1.000
_cell.length_c   1.000
_cell.angle_alpha   90.00
_cell.angle_beta   90.00
_cell.angle_gamma   90.00
#
_symmetry.space_group_name_H-M   'P 1'
#
loop_
_entity.id
_entity.type
_entity.pdbx_description
1 polymer ?
#
loop_
_entity_poly.entity_id
_entity_poly.type
_entity_poly.pdbx_seq_one_letter_code
_entity_poly.pdbx_strand_id
1 'polypeptide(L)'
;MDVFVYVLDRFIPTDLTKKEVLNAFKEDELKPFELIREIFDNKIKDIKHVEFYDAYFKCDSEFLIEYLVNFANGTITVKIIASSNPSKTLSDYYRYLQS
;
A
#
# COMPACT_ATOMS: atom_id res chain seq x y z
N MET A 1 11.01 -9.50 -6.92
CA MET A 1 9.61 -9.15 -6.58
C MET A 1 9.70 -7.73 -6.13
N ASP A 2 8.99 -6.89 -6.84
CA ASP A 2 9.15 -5.45 -6.70
C ASP A 2 8.00 -4.93 -5.84
N VAL A 3 8.25 -3.83 -5.15
CA VAL A 3 7.25 -3.15 -4.35
C VAL A 3 6.73 -1.96 -5.14
N PHE A 4 5.42 -1.84 -5.18
CA PHE A 4 4.71 -0.76 -5.84
C PHE A 4 3.78 -0.09 -4.85
N VAL A 5 3.65 1.22 -5.00
CA VAL A 5 2.55 1.99 -4.41
C VAL A 5 1.49 2.16 -5.49
N TYR A 6 0.26 1.73 -5.21
CA TYR A 6 -0.90 2.01 -6.05
C TYR A 6 -1.76 3.10 -5.43
N VAL A 7 -1.93 4.19 -6.17
CA VAL A 7 -2.68 5.37 -5.76
C VAL A 7 -3.20 6.11 -6.98
N LEU A 8 -4.44 6.61 -6.95
CA LEU A 8 -5.07 7.34 -8.06
C LEU A 8 -4.92 6.64 -9.42
N ASP A 9 -5.20 5.34 -9.44
CA ASP A 9 -5.11 4.45 -10.61
C ASP A 9 -3.73 4.34 -11.26
N ARG A 10 -2.67 4.56 -10.48
CA ARG A 10 -1.28 4.47 -10.96
C ARG A 10 -0.45 3.59 -10.05
N PHE A 11 0.36 2.73 -10.67
CA PHE A 11 1.45 2.02 -10.00
C PHE A 11 2.70 2.89 -10.02
N ILE A 12 3.26 3.14 -8.84
CA ILE A 12 4.49 3.87 -8.61
C ILE A 12 5.52 2.85 -8.10
N PRO A 13 6.59 2.55 -8.84
CA PRO A 13 7.64 1.66 -8.35
C PRO A 13 8.37 2.30 -7.17
N THR A 14 8.83 1.48 -6.23
CA THR A 14 9.68 1.90 -5.11
C THR A 14 11.01 1.14 -5.13
N ASP A 15 11.97 1.62 -4.35
CA ASP A 15 13.23 0.93 -4.05
C ASP A 15 13.10 -0.03 -2.84
N LEU A 16 11.94 -0.02 -2.17
CA LEU A 16 11.65 -0.89 -1.04
C LEU A 16 11.68 -2.36 -1.45
N THR A 17 12.24 -3.17 -0.57
CA THR A 17 12.14 -4.62 -0.64
C THR A 17 10.90 -5.10 0.10
N LYS A 18 10.40 -6.25 -0.34
CA LYS A 18 9.36 -7.01 0.37
C LYS A 18 9.68 -7.19 1.86
N LYS A 19 10.94 -7.48 2.19
CA LYS A 19 11.37 -7.78 3.56
C LYS A 19 11.26 -6.54 4.45
N GLU A 20 11.65 -5.36 3.95
CA GLU A 20 11.52 -4.10 4.68
C GLU A 20 10.07 -3.81 5.01
N VAL A 21 9.17 -3.92 4.03
CA VAL A 21 7.73 -3.71 4.21
C VAL A 21 7.13 -4.69 5.23
N LEU A 22 7.47 -5.98 5.15
CA LEU A 22 6.96 -6.98 6.11
C LEU A 22 7.51 -6.78 7.51
N ASN A 23 8.79 -6.42 7.65
CA ASN A 23 9.38 -6.16 8.96
C ASN A 23 8.73 -4.93 9.62
N ALA A 24 8.51 -3.87 8.85
CA ALA A 24 7.76 -2.69 9.27
C ALA A 24 6.34 -3.07 9.73
N PHE A 25 5.60 -3.83 8.90
CA PHE A 25 4.22 -4.25 9.21
C PHE A 25 4.11 -5.13 10.47
N LYS A 26 5.12 -5.97 10.73
CA LYS A 26 5.18 -6.80 11.95
C LYS A 26 5.43 -5.99 13.21
N GLU A 27 6.10 -4.85 13.08
CA GLU A 27 6.37 -3.95 14.20
C GLU A 27 5.14 -3.09 14.50
N ASP A 28 4.53 -2.53 13.45
CA ASP A 28 3.31 -1.72 13.53
C ASP A 28 2.62 -1.70 12.16
N GLU A 29 1.29 -1.82 12.13
CA GLU A 29 0.52 -1.87 10.88
C GLU A 29 0.59 -0.58 10.04
N LEU A 30 0.92 0.56 10.66
CA LEU A 30 1.07 1.86 9.99
C LEU A 30 2.51 2.12 9.51
N LYS A 31 3.52 1.43 10.05
CA LYS A 31 4.93 1.65 9.68
C LYS A 31 5.23 1.50 8.19
N PRO A 32 4.63 0.55 7.43
CA PRO A 32 4.85 0.51 6.00
C PRO A 32 4.42 1.77 5.27
N PHE A 33 3.38 2.46 5.75
CA PHE A 33 2.97 3.74 5.19
C PHE A 33 4.04 4.82 5.39
N GLU A 34 4.71 4.81 6.55
CA GLU A 34 5.79 5.76 6.84
C GLU A 34 6.95 5.62 5.84
N LEU A 35 7.28 4.40 5.41
CA LEU A 35 8.32 4.13 4.41
C LEU A 35 8.03 4.77 3.04
N ILE A 36 6.76 4.97 2.70
CA ILE A 36 6.34 5.52 1.40
C ILE A 36 5.84 6.96 1.52
N ARG A 37 5.89 7.55 2.72
CA ARG A 37 5.31 8.87 2.99
C ARG A 37 5.89 9.96 2.09
N GLU A 38 7.20 9.90 1.84
CA GLU A 38 7.91 10.84 0.97
C GLU A 38 7.41 10.84 -0.49
N ILE A 39 6.82 9.74 -0.96
CA ILE A 39 6.20 9.66 -2.30
C ILE A 39 5.01 10.63 -2.41
N PHE A 40 4.38 10.92 -1.27
CA PHE A 40 3.18 11.76 -1.18
C PHE A 40 3.47 13.21 -0.80
N ASP A 41 4.61 13.54 -0.18
CA ASP A 41 4.90 14.90 0.30
C ASP A 41 4.79 15.96 -0.82
N ASN A 42 5.06 15.58 -2.07
CA ASN A 42 4.93 16.47 -3.23
C ASN A 42 3.53 16.48 -3.88
N LYS A 43 2.66 15.52 -3.56
CA LYS A 43 1.36 15.29 -4.24
C LYS A 43 0.14 15.46 -3.34
N ILE A 44 0.28 15.17 -2.05
CA ILE A 44 -0.78 15.19 -1.04
C ILE A 44 -0.28 16.03 0.13
N LYS A 45 -0.63 17.31 0.12
CA LYS A 45 -0.37 18.19 1.25
C LYS A 45 -1.38 17.90 2.36
N ASP A 46 -0.96 18.12 3.59
CA ASP A 46 -1.83 18.10 4.78
C ASP A 46 -2.53 16.75 5.03
N ILE A 47 -1.75 15.66 5.07
CA ILE A 47 -2.24 14.38 5.59
C ILE A 47 -2.66 14.60 7.05
N LYS A 48 -3.96 14.45 7.31
CA LYS A 48 -4.58 14.61 8.64
C LYS A 48 -4.56 13.32 9.43
N HIS A 49 -4.82 12.21 8.76
CA HIS A 49 -4.95 10.89 9.38
C HIS A 49 -4.66 9.78 8.38
N VAL A 50 -4.07 8.70 8.86
CA VAL A 50 -3.82 7.47 8.11
C VAL A 50 -4.38 6.32 8.93
N GLU A 51 -5.17 5.47 8.29
CA GLU A 51 -5.79 4.31 8.90
C GLU A 51 -5.39 3.07 8.09
N PHE A 52 -4.99 2.01 8.79
CA PHE A 52 -4.85 0.70 8.21
C PHE A 52 -6.24 0.16 7.85
N TYR A 53 -6.46 -0.19 6.60
CA TYR A 53 -7.77 -0.65 6.12
C TYR A 53 -7.84 -2.18 6.05
N ASP A 54 -6.89 -2.79 5.34
CA ASP A 54 -6.89 -4.23 5.10
C ASP A 54 -5.52 -4.72 4.64
N ALA A 55 -5.25 -6.01 4.79
CA ALA A 55 -4.06 -6.67 4.27
C ALA A 55 -4.40 -8.02 3.65
N TYR A 56 -3.98 -8.19 2.40
CA TYR A 56 -4.16 -9.41 1.63
C TYR A 56 -2.82 -10.09 1.39
N PHE A 57 -2.64 -11.28 1.96
CA PHE A 57 -1.45 -12.09 1.79
C PHE A 57 -1.75 -13.29 0.88
N LYS A 58 -1.09 -13.35 -0.28
CA LYS A 58 -1.28 -14.41 -1.27
C LYS A 58 -0.01 -15.22 -1.43
N CYS A 59 -0.06 -16.45 -0.92
CA CYS A 59 1.11 -17.31 -0.76
C CYS A 59 2.20 -16.60 0.09
N ASP A 60 3.24 -17.31 0.51
CA ASP A 60 4.28 -16.68 1.34
C ASP A 60 5.07 -15.59 0.59
N SER A 61 4.76 -15.32 -0.68
CA SER A 61 5.50 -14.48 -1.61
C SER A 61 4.86 -13.13 -1.94
N GLU A 62 3.54 -13.02 -2.13
CA GLU A 62 2.86 -11.79 -2.58
C GLU A 62 1.96 -11.19 -1.50
N PHE A 63 1.88 -9.86 -1.44
CA PHE A 63 0.92 -9.20 -0.55
C PHE A 63 0.48 -7.84 -1.08
N LEU A 64 -0.63 -7.37 -0.50
CA LEU A 64 -1.16 -6.03 -0.63
C LEU A 64 -1.55 -5.53 0.77
N ILE A 65 -1.16 -4.30 1.10
CA ILE A 65 -1.57 -3.61 2.33
C ILE A 65 -2.29 -2.34 1.89
N GLU A 66 -3.51 -2.14 2.34
CA GLU A 66 -4.34 -0.98 2.02
C GLU A 66 -4.46 -0.02 3.20
N TYR A 67 -4.36 1.27 2.89
CA TYR A 67 -4.52 2.38 3.83
C TYR A 67 -5.59 3.35 3.32
N LEU A 68 -6.36 3.91 4.24
CA LEU A 68 -7.17 5.11 4.02
C LEU A 68 -6.37 6.34 4.47
N VAL A 69 -6.14 7.26 3.55
CA VAL A 69 -5.40 8.49 3.81
C VAL A 69 -6.35 9.68 3.71
N ASN A 70 -6.58 10.32 4.85
CA ASN A 70 -7.41 11.51 4.98
C ASN A 70 -6.55 12.77 4.85
N PHE A 71 -6.92 13.67 3.96
CA PHE A 71 -6.29 14.97 3.77
C PHE A 71 -7.36 16.07 3.75
N ALA A 72 -6.95 17.33 3.58
CA ALA A 72 -7.87 18.47 3.67
C ALA A 72 -9.10 18.36 2.76
N ASN A 73 -8.95 17.77 1.57
CA ASN A 73 -9.96 17.78 0.52
C ASN A 73 -10.59 16.40 0.24
N GLY A 74 -10.41 15.43 1.14
CA GLY A 74 -11.06 14.13 1.03
C GLY A 74 -10.22 12.96 1.56
N THR A 75 -10.61 11.77 1.14
CA THR A 75 -9.98 10.50 1.49
C THR A 75 -9.56 9.80 0.21
N ILE A 76 -8.35 9.26 0.18
CA ILE A 76 -7.90 8.36 -0.89
C ILE A 76 -7.49 7.02 -0.31
N THR A 77 -7.47 6.00 -1.18
CA THR A 77 -6.87 4.72 -0.86
C THR A 77 -5.43 4.69 -1.36
N VAL A 78 -4.53 4.17 -0.52
CA VAL A 78 -3.13 3.92 -0.86
C VAL A 78 -2.87 2.44 -0.61
N LYS A 79 -2.30 1.75 -1.61
CA LYS A 79 -1.99 0.33 -1.51
C LYS A 79 -0.49 0.10 -1.70
N ILE A 80 0.12 -0.67 -0.80
CA ILE A 80 1.50 -1.17 -0.94
C ILE A 80 1.42 -2.60 -1.44
N ILE A 81 1.99 -2.87 -2.60
CA ILE A 81 1.86 -4.15 -3.30
C ILE A 81 3.25 -4.72 -3.53
N ALA A 82 3.54 -5.87 -2.93
CA ALA A 82 4.74 -6.65 -3.25
C ALA A 82 4.35 -7.82 -4.15
N SER A 83 4.73 -7.77 -5.43
CA SER A 83 4.33 -8.77 -6.41
C SER A 83 5.26 -8.81 -7.62
N SER A 84 5.22 -9.93 -8.35
CA SER A 84 5.78 -10.03 -9.70
C SER A 84 4.84 -9.48 -10.78
N ASN A 85 3.54 -9.39 -10.46
CA ASN A 85 2.51 -8.84 -11.33
C ASN A 85 1.48 -8.07 -10.48
N PRO A 86 1.73 -6.78 -10.18
CA PRO A 86 0.91 -6.00 -9.24
C PRO A 86 -0.52 -5.79 -9.73
N SER A 87 -0.77 -5.75 -11.05
CA SER A 87 -2.11 -5.65 -11.61
C SER A 87 -2.95 -6.91 -11.35
N LYS A 88 -2.32 -8.09 -11.45
CA LYS A 88 -2.97 -9.36 -11.10
C LYS A 88 -3.26 -9.42 -9.59
N THR A 89 -2.30 -9.08 -8.74
CA THR A 89 -2.50 -9.06 -7.28
C THR A 89 -3.62 -8.11 -6.87
N LEU A 90 -3.70 -6.92 -7.47
CA LEU A 90 -4.80 -5.98 -7.24
C LEU A 90 -6.16 -6.56 -7.68
N SER A 91 -6.21 -7.21 -8.83
CA SER A 91 -7.44 -7.87 -9.32
C SER A 91 -7.87 -9.04 -8.42
N ASP A 92 -6.91 -9.79 -7.90
CA ASP A 92 -7.16 -10.89 -6.97
C ASP A 92 -7.70 -10.37 -5.63
N TYR A 93 -7.14 -9.27 -5.14
CA TYR A 93 -7.60 -8.57 -3.95
C TYR A 93 -9.05 -8.08 -4.07
N TYR A 94 -9.40 -7.43 -5.19
CA TYR A 94 -10.79 -6.99 -5.39
C TYR A 94 -11.80 -8.14 -5.48
N ARG A 95 -11.38 -9.31 -5.97
CA ARG A 95 -12.22 -10.51 -5.94
C ARG A 95 -12.38 -11.06 -4.52
N TYR A 96 -11.33 -11.00 -3.71
CA TYR A 96 -11.37 -11.38 -2.30
C TYR A 96 -12.33 -10.49 -1.49
N LEU A 97 -12.39 -9.18 -1.75
CA LEU A 97 -13.34 -8.29 -1.08
C LEU A 97 -14.82 -8.55 -1.41
N GLN A 98 -15.10 -9.29 -2.48
CA GLN A 98 -16.45 -9.62 -2.94
C GLN A 98 -16.92 -11.01 -2.49
N SER A 99 -16.07 -11.78 -1.83
CA SER A 99 -16.37 -13.15 -1.35
C SER A 99 -16.81 -13.16 0.11
#